data_AF-Q32SI5-F1
#
_entry.id   AF-Q32SI5-F1
#
_cell.length_a   1.000
_cell.length_b   1.000
_cell.length_c   1.000
_cell.angle_alpha   90.00
_cell.angle_beta   90.00
_cell.angle_gamma   90.00
#
_symmetry.space_group_name_H-M   'P 1'
#
loop_
_entity.id
_entity.type
_entity.pdbx_description
1 polymer ?
#
loop_
_entity_poly.entity_id
_entity_poly.type
_entity_poly.pdbx_seq_one_letter_code
_entity_poly.pdbx_strand_id
1 'polypeptide(L)' 'MKKIKNLKEFSTSAARFEGANLLCPGCAHSIIVREVLNATNDDLVRAASTGCLEVCT' A
#
# COMPACT_ATOMS: atom_id res chain seq x y z
N MET A 1 15.30 -0.87 -5.03
CA MET A 1 14.63 -0.26 -3.85
C MET A 1 14.84 1.26 -3.89
N LYS A 2 13.75 2.03 -3.93
CA LYS A 2 13.78 3.50 -4.08
C LYS A 2 14.40 4.13 -2.83
N LYS A 3 15.44 4.95 -2.98
CA LYS A 3 16.08 5.64 -1.85
C LYS A 3 15.29 6.89 -1.49
N ILE A 4 14.35 6.75 -0.56
CA ILE A 4 13.53 7.84 -0.01
C ILE A 4 14.24 8.38 1.23
N LYS A 5 14.43 9.70 1.33
CA LYS A 5 15.15 10.32 2.46
C LYS A 5 14.24 10.95 3.50
N ASN A 6 13.03 11.32 3.10
CA ASN A 6 12.07 12.00 3.96
C ASN A 6 10.63 11.73 3.50
N LEU A 7 9.68 12.04 4.37
CA LEU A 7 8.26 11.81 4.12
C LEU A 7 7.69 12.68 2.99
N LYS A 8 8.27 13.87 2.75
CA LYS A 8 7.85 14.77 1.67
C LYS A 8 8.12 14.16 0.29
N GLU A 9 9.25 13.49 0.12
CA GLU A 9 9.56 12.74 -1.10
C GLU A 9 8.73 11.46 -1.21
N PHE A 10 8.32 10.88 -0.08
CA PHE A 10 7.49 9.69 -0.07
C PHE A 10 6.04 9.98 -0.49
N SER A 11 5.46 11.07 0.00
CA SER A 11 4.05 11.43 -0.21
C SER A 11 3.68 11.69 -1.67
N THR A 12 4.67 11.94 -2.52
CA THR A 12 4.51 12.12 -3.97
C THR A 12 4.66 10.82 -4.77
N SER A 13 4.87 9.67 -4.11
CA SER A 13 4.96 8.37 -4.77
C SER A 13 3.61 7.98 -5.38
N ALA A 14 3.64 7.37 -6.56
CA ALA A 14 2.44 6.90 -7.26
C ALA A 14 1.62 5.98 -6.35
N ALA A 15 0.30 6.20 -6.29
CA ALA A 15 -0.59 5.37 -5.50
C ALA A 15 -0.77 4.01 -6.17
N ARG A 16 -0.07 2.98 -5.67
CA ARG A 16 -0.19 1.60 -6.20
C ARG A 16 -1.27 0.77 -5.50
N PHE A 17 -1.85 1.32 -4.43
CA PHE A 17 -3.02 0.81 -3.74
C PHE A 17 -4.13 1.85 -3.84
N GLU A 18 -5.15 1.55 -4.65
CA GLU A 18 -6.25 2.47 -4.94
C GLU A 18 -7.34 2.44 -3.86
N GLY A 19 -8.27 3.41 -3.97
CA GLY A 19 -9.48 3.43 -3.14
C GLY A 19 -10.48 2.34 -3.54
N ALA A 20 -11.70 2.40 -2.99
CA ALA A 20 -12.79 1.44 -3.24
C ALA A 20 -12.58 0.01 -2.70
N ASN A 21 -11.66 -0.18 -1.76
CA ASN A 21 -11.64 -1.36 -0.90
C ASN A 21 -12.73 -1.30 0.19
N LEU A 22 -13.13 -2.46 0.72
CA LEU A 22 -14.14 -2.63 1.78
C LEU A 22 -13.56 -2.56 3.20
N LEU A 23 -12.35 -2.00 3.37
CA LEU A 23 -11.74 -1.86 4.69
C LEU A 23 -12.43 -0.74 5.48
N CYS A 24 -12.38 -0.82 6.81
CA CYS A 24 -12.91 0.22 7.68
C CYS A 24 -12.28 1.60 7.36
N PRO A 25 -13.01 2.71 7.57
CA PRO A 25 -12.44 4.04 7.46
C PRO A 25 -11.25 4.19 8.43
N GLY A 26 -10.08 4.53 7.91
CA GLY A 26 -8.85 4.63 8.71
C GLY A 26 -8.21 3.29 9.09
N CYS A 27 -8.57 2.18 8.43
CA CYS A 27 -7.96 0.88 8.69
C CYS A 27 -6.42 0.90 8.49
N ALA A 28 -5.66 0.34 9.43
CA ALA A 28 -4.21 0.27 9.31
C ALA A 28 -3.74 -0.61 8.13
N HIS A 29 -4.51 -1.64 7.75
CA HIS A 29 -4.14 -2.53 6.65
C HIS A 29 -3.97 -1.79 5.32
N SER A 30 -4.88 -0.85 5.00
CA SER A 30 -4.78 -0.07 3.76
C SER A 30 -3.58 0.89 3.78
N ILE A 31 -3.28 1.48 4.93
CA ILE A 31 -2.14 2.39 5.11
C ILE A 31 -0.83 1.64 4.92
N ILE A 32 -0.64 0.51 5.61
CA ILE A 32 0.58 -0.29 5.55
C ILE A 32 0.82 -0.84 4.14
N VAL A 33 -0.22 -1.40 3.50
CA VAL A 33 -0.09 -1.97 2.16
C VAL A 33 0.24 -0.89 1.14
N ARG A 34 -0.38 0.29 1.25
CA ARG A 34 -0.06 1.41 0.36
C ARG A 34 1.37 1.88 0.54
N GLU A 35 1.87 1.99 1.77
CA GLU A 35 3.26 2.36 2.06
C GLU A 35 4.24 1.34 1.45
N VAL A 36 4.00 0.05 1.68
CA VAL A 36 4.86 -1.03 1.18
C VAL A 36 4.88 -1.07 -0.35
N LEU A 37 3.72 -0.97 -1.00
CA LEU A 37 3.66 -0.96 -2.47
C LEU A 37 4.34 0.28 -3.04
N ASN A 38 4.23 1.43 -2.38
CA ASN A 38 4.85 2.68 -2.82
C ASN A 38 6.36 2.78 -2.55
N ALA A 39 6.94 1.84 -1.79
CA ALA A 39 8.39 1.79 -1.50
C ALA A 39 9.26 1.39 -2.70
N THR A 40 8.65 0.87 -3.76
CA THR A 40 9.36 0.57 -5.02
C THR A 40 8.52 0.90 -6.25
N ASN A 41 9.21 1.07 -7.38
CA ASN A 41 8.60 1.22 -8.71
C ASN A 41 8.68 -0.07 -9.53
N ASP A 42 9.32 -1.12 -8.99
CA ASP A 42 9.45 -2.41 -9.68
C ASP A 42 8.09 -3.14 -9.71
N ASP A 43 7.91 -4.07 -10.65
CA ASP A 43 6.75 -4.97 -10.67
C ASP A 43 6.80 -5.91 -9.47
N LEU A 44 5.65 -6.08 -8.81
CA LEU A 44 5.53 -6.85 -7.57
C LEU A 44 4.45 -7.92 -7.70
N VAL A 45 4.74 -9.10 -7.16
CA VAL A 45 3.74 -10.14 -6.91
C VAL A 45 3.36 -10.08 -5.43
N ARG A 46 2.07 -9.90 -5.14
CA ARG A 46 1.55 -9.88 -3.76
C ARG A 46 0.74 -11.14 -3.51
N ALA A 47 1.05 -11.84 -2.43
CA ALA A 47 0.18 -12.85 -1.84
C ALA A 47 -0.51 -12.27 -0.61
N ALA A 48 -1.76 -12.65 -0.37
CA ALA A 48 -2.48 -12.34 0.85
C ALA A 48 -2.89 -13.65 1.52
N SER A 49 -2.55 -13.80 2.80
CA SER A 49 -3.11 -14.88 3.63
C SER A 49 -4.58 -14.58 3.93
N THR A 50 -5.32 -15.61 4.35
CA THR A 50 -6.73 -15.49 4.71
C THR A 50 -6.92 -14.39 5.77
N GLY A 51 -7.84 -13.45 5.54
CA GLY A 51 -8.09 -12.35 6.47
C GLY A 51 -8.66 -11.08 5.83
N CYS A 52 -8.70 -9.99 6.59
CA CYS A 52 -9.37 -8.74 6.17
C CYS A 52 -8.85 -8.19 4.83
N LEU A 53 -7.56 -8.30 4.57
CA LEU A 53 -6.96 -7.79 3.33
C LEU A 53 -7.29 -8.68 2.11
N GLU A 54 -7.61 -9.95 2.32
CA GLU A 54 -8.06 -10.87 1.27
C GLU A 54 -9.54 -10.62 0.93
N VAL A 55 -10.39 -10.38 1.92
CA VAL A 55 -11.84 -10.21 1.69
C VAL A 55 -12.26 -8.77 1.36
N CYS A 56 -11.45 -7.78 1.74
CA CYS A 56 -11.80 -6.37 1.59
C CYS A 56 -11.00 -5.64 0.49
N THR A 57 -10.02 -6.25 -0.17
CA THR A 57 -9.27 -5.64 -1.29
C THR A 57 -9.68 -6.28 -2.59
#